data_AF-A0A820CW26-F1
#
_entry.id   AF-A0A820CW26-F1
#
_cell.length_a   1.000
_cell.length_b   1.000
_cell.length_c   1.000
_cell.angle_alpha   90.00
_cell.angle_beta   90.00
_cell.angle_gamma   90.00
#
_symmetry.space_group_name_H-M   'P 1'
#
loop_
_entity.id
_entity.type
_entity.pdbx_description
1 polymer ?
#
loop_
_entity_poly.entity_id
_entity_poly.type
_entity_poly.pdbx_seq_one_letter_code
_entity_poly.pdbx_strand_id
1 'polypeptide(L)'
;VNRPGILFHKSSVPHPARPNQSIPGRLTLADAYFLHQACMTYNLKSIDSRYLEFKFDVSDDDPCYETIVEQLEKQYHLENESIDDKVLEQIYGLCYDRDTFVFYGDPAFIAKLYENKNKELLTTKFLRISETTHQFIIEYKDINAAQNFSLPIGNLFTNRIHDYKILHGFEYEPILTDNFLIILKPTPLDKQSTIIKIDFYGVLLN
;
A
#
# COMPACT_ATOMS: atom_id res chain seq x y z
N VAL A 1 -1.57 41.40 11.64
CA VAL A 1 -2.26 41.51 10.32
C VAL A 1 -1.64 40.50 9.37
N ASN A 2 -2.48 39.54 8.97
CA ASN A 2 -2.41 38.57 7.86
C ASN A 2 -1.12 37.81 7.52
N ARG A 3 -1.16 36.52 7.90
CA ARG A 3 -0.43 35.40 7.29
C ARG A 3 -0.90 35.20 5.83
N PRO A 4 -0.05 34.76 4.89
CA PRO A 4 -0.51 34.42 3.55
C PRO A 4 -1.44 33.20 3.63
N GLY A 5 -2.69 33.42 3.21
CA GLY A 5 -3.75 32.42 3.19
C GLY A 5 -3.59 31.45 2.03
N ILE A 6 -4.02 30.21 2.26
CA ILE A 6 -4.22 29.20 1.21
C ILE A 6 -5.32 29.73 0.27
N LEU A 7 -4.95 29.99 -0.98
CA LEU A 7 -5.80 30.51 -2.03
C LEU A 7 -6.67 29.40 -2.64
N PHE A 8 -7.99 29.59 -2.62
CA PHE A 8 -8.93 28.85 -3.46
C PHE A 8 -8.91 29.45 -4.88
N HIS A 9 -8.68 28.62 -5.90
CA HIS A 9 -8.78 29.05 -7.31
C HIS A 9 -9.91 28.36 -8.07
N LYS A 10 -10.67 29.16 -8.82
CA LYS A 10 -11.54 28.76 -9.94
C LYS A 10 -10.83 29.10 -11.25
N SER A 11 -10.71 28.13 -12.17
CA SER A 11 -10.52 28.28 -13.64
C SER A 11 -10.39 26.85 -14.22
N SER A 12 -11.28 26.32 -15.06
CA SER A 12 -11.58 26.55 -16.49
C SER A 12 -10.46 26.17 -17.48
N VAL A 13 -10.68 25.02 -18.16
CA VAL A 13 -10.19 24.48 -19.46
C VAL A 13 -9.66 23.03 -19.31
N PRO A 14 -10.11 22.05 -20.13
CA PRO A 14 -9.74 20.65 -19.97
C PRO A 14 -8.44 20.32 -20.71
N HIS A 15 -7.47 19.77 -19.98
CA HIS A 15 -6.36 18.99 -20.55
C HIS A 15 -6.63 17.49 -20.33
N PRO A 16 -6.19 16.62 -21.25
CA PRO A 16 -6.47 15.20 -21.18
C PRO A 16 -5.79 14.61 -19.93
N ALA A 17 -6.62 14.24 -18.95
CA ALA A 17 -6.16 13.76 -17.66
C ALA A 17 -5.59 12.34 -17.81
N ARG A 18 -4.36 12.18 -17.31
CA ARG A 18 -3.65 10.90 -17.15
C ARG A 18 -4.49 9.91 -16.33
N PRO A 19 -4.47 8.60 -16.65
CA PRO A 19 -5.14 7.60 -15.84
C PRO A 19 -4.24 7.27 -14.65
N ASN A 20 -4.66 7.65 -13.44
CA ASN A 20 -4.32 7.02 -12.15
C ASN A 20 -4.71 7.98 -11.03
N GLN A 21 -5.81 7.71 -10.33
CA GLN A 21 -6.02 8.27 -9.00
C GLN A 21 -6.56 7.16 -8.09
N SER A 22 -5.72 6.76 -7.13
CA SER A 22 -6.13 6.13 -5.87
C SER A 22 -7.34 6.88 -5.30
N ILE A 23 -8.39 6.18 -4.89
CA ILE A 23 -9.59 6.80 -4.31
C ILE A 23 -9.17 7.50 -3.00
N PRO A 24 -9.14 8.84 -2.94
CA PRO A 24 -8.70 9.54 -1.73
C PRO A 24 -9.73 9.37 -0.61
N GLY A 25 -9.25 9.11 0.62
CA GLY A 25 -10.02 9.30 1.85
C GLY A 25 -10.57 8.06 2.56
N ARG A 26 -10.56 6.88 1.91
CA ARG A 26 -11.03 5.62 2.53
C ARG A 26 -10.24 5.22 3.77
N LEU A 27 -8.92 5.38 3.71
CA LEU A 27 -8.00 5.09 4.81
C LEU A 27 -7.64 6.39 5.52
N THR A 28 -7.37 6.31 6.83
CA THR A 28 -6.64 7.41 7.48
C THR A 28 -5.25 7.51 6.87
N LEU A 29 -4.63 8.68 6.98
CA LEU A 29 -3.27 8.90 6.47
C LEU A 29 -2.27 7.95 7.13
N ALA A 30 -2.48 7.65 8.42
CA ALA A 30 -1.69 6.67 9.16
C ALA A 30 -1.91 5.23 8.62
N ASP A 31 -3.16 4.82 8.38
CA ASP A 31 -3.45 3.48 7.83
C ASP A 31 -2.88 3.33 6.42
N ALA A 32 -3.02 4.37 5.59
CA ALA A 32 -2.48 4.39 4.23
C ALA A 32 -0.96 4.28 4.24
N TYR A 33 -0.28 5.03 5.12
CA TYR A 33 1.17 4.94 5.30
C TYR A 33 1.59 3.54 5.76
N PHE A 34 0.91 2.99 6.77
CA PHE A 34 1.23 1.67 7.31
C PHE A 34 1.06 0.56 6.26
N LEU A 35 -0.05 0.55 5.53
CA LEU A 35 -0.29 -0.43 4.46
C LEU A 35 0.70 -0.27 3.30
N HIS A 36 1.07 0.96 2.96
CA HIS A 36 2.11 1.23 1.97
C HIS A 36 3.45 0.64 2.41
N GLN A 37 3.87 0.90 3.65
CA GLN A 37 5.12 0.40 4.19
C GLN A 37 5.15 -1.13 4.29
N ALA A 38 4.03 -1.75 4.66
CA ALA A 38 3.89 -3.20 4.66
C ALA A 38 4.03 -3.79 3.25
N CYS A 39 3.39 -3.18 2.26
CA CYS A 39 3.49 -3.58 0.85
C CYS A 39 4.93 -3.46 0.32
N MET A 40 5.61 -2.33 0.60
CA MET A 40 7.00 -2.14 0.21
C MET A 40 7.94 -3.16 0.85
N THR A 41 7.76 -3.42 2.14
CA THR A 41 8.54 -4.43 2.88
C THR A 41 8.35 -5.81 2.27
N TYR A 42 7.11 -6.17 1.92
CA TYR A 42 6.81 -7.42 1.23
C TYR A 42 7.48 -7.50 -0.15
N ASN A 43 7.41 -6.43 -0.94
CA ASN A 43 8.01 -6.38 -2.28
C ASN A 43 9.53 -6.54 -2.19
N LEU A 44 10.19 -5.81 -1.29
CA LEU A 44 11.65 -5.88 -1.11
C LEU A 44 12.08 -7.27 -0.65
N LYS A 45 11.36 -7.87 0.31
CA LYS A 45 11.58 -9.24 0.78
C LYS A 45 11.41 -10.28 -0.33
N SER A 46 10.46 -10.05 -1.25
CA SER A 46 10.18 -10.95 -2.37
C SER A 46 11.27 -10.93 -3.45
N ILE A 47 12.05 -9.84 -3.53
CA ILE A 47 13.25 -9.76 -4.37
C ILE A 47 14.40 -10.48 -3.66
N ASP A 48 14.84 -9.96 -2.50
CA ASP A 48 15.80 -10.62 -1.61
C ASP A 48 15.64 -10.05 -0.20
N SER A 49 15.48 -10.93 0.79
CA SER A 49 15.37 -10.56 2.19
C SER A 49 16.55 -9.76 2.75
N ARG A 50 17.76 -9.90 2.19
CA ARG A 50 18.96 -9.18 2.63
C ARG A 50 18.78 -7.66 2.54
N TYR A 51 18.05 -7.17 1.53
CA TYR A 51 17.86 -5.72 1.35
C TYR A 51 17.02 -5.08 2.47
N LEU A 52 16.26 -5.86 3.25
CA LEU A 52 15.59 -5.35 4.46
C LEU A 52 16.60 -4.87 5.52
N GLU A 53 17.81 -5.42 5.52
CA GLU A 53 18.88 -5.08 6.46
C GLU A 53 19.70 -3.87 6.01
N PHE A 54 19.39 -3.28 4.85
CA PHE A 54 20.04 -2.07 4.39
C PHE A 54 19.84 -0.96 5.42
N LYS A 55 20.95 -0.32 5.79
CA LYS A 55 20.98 0.81 6.70
C LYS A 55 21.65 1.95 5.98
N PHE A 56 20.97 3.08 5.94
CA PHE A 56 21.58 4.31 5.47
C PHE A 56 22.70 4.71 6.41
N ASP A 57 23.90 4.87 5.86
CA ASP A 57 24.97 5.55 6.55
C ASP A 57 24.75 7.05 6.34
N VAL A 58 23.91 7.64 7.21
CA VAL A 58 23.62 9.07 7.16
C VAL A 58 24.67 9.79 7.99
N SER A 59 25.71 10.29 7.33
CA SER A 59 26.62 11.28 7.91
C SER A 59 26.07 12.67 7.63
N ASP A 60 25.49 13.33 8.65
CA ASP A 60 24.97 14.70 8.55
C ASP A 60 26.08 15.76 8.29
N ASP A 61 27.36 15.37 8.44
CA ASP A 61 28.51 16.28 8.38
C ASP A 61 29.44 16.06 7.17
N ASP A 62 29.15 15.12 6.25
CA ASP A 62 30.01 14.84 5.09
C ASP A 62 29.55 15.54 3.81
N PRO A 63 30.33 16.51 3.27
CA PRO A 63 30.04 17.14 1.98
C PRO A 63 30.21 16.19 0.77
N CYS A 64 30.75 14.98 0.96
CA CYS A 64 30.88 13.93 -0.05
C CYS A 64 29.96 12.73 0.28
N TYR A 65 28.68 13.00 0.55
CA TYR A 65 27.71 11.95 0.86
C TYR A 65 27.63 10.92 -0.28
N GLU A 66 28.01 9.65 0.02
CA GLU A 66 27.82 8.52 -0.88
C GLU A 66 26.33 8.39 -1.19
N THR A 67 25.96 8.38 -2.47
CA THR A 67 24.59 8.15 -2.90
C THR A 67 24.09 6.79 -2.41
N ILE A 68 22.78 6.63 -2.29
CA ILE A 68 22.19 5.35 -1.86
C ILE A 68 22.55 4.20 -2.81
N VAL A 69 22.73 4.51 -4.09
CA VAL A 69 23.24 3.57 -5.09
C VAL A 69 24.64 3.09 -4.70
N GLU A 70 25.56 4.01 -4.43
CA GLU A 70 26.93 3.70 -4.02
C GLU A 70 26.97 2.92 -2.69
N GLN A 71 26.13 3.30 -1.71
CA GLN A 71 26.04 2.59 -0.42
C GLN A 71 25.49 1.16 -0.59
N LEU A 72 24.46 0.98 -1.43
CA LEU A 72 23.87 -0.33 -1.72
C LEU A 72 24.84 -1.23 -2.49
N GLU A 73 25.51 -0.69 -3.51
CA GLU A 73 26.52 -1.40 -4.28
C GLU A 73 27.68 -1.82 -3.37
N LYS A 74 28.13 -0.97 -2.47
CA LYS A 74 29.20 -1.27 -1.52
C LYS A 74 28.81 -2.33 -0.48
N GLN A 75 27.57 -2.26 0.04
CA GLN A 75 27.11 -3.18 1.08
C GLN A 75 26.77 -4.57 0.52
N TYR A 76 26.21 -4.64 -0.68
CA TYR A 76 25.70 -5.88 -1.26
C TYR A 76 26.43 -6.35 -2.52
N HIS A 77 27.42 -5.61 -3.01
CA HIS A 77 28.21 -5.92 -4.20
C HIS A 77 27.36 -6.16 -5.47
N LEU A 78 26.33 -5.34 -5.66
CA LEU A 78 25.32 -5.48 -6.72
C LEU A 78 25.92 -5.47 -8.14
N GLU A 79 27.04 -4.77 -8.34
CA GLU A 79 27.81 -4.75 -9.59
C GLU A 79 28.33 -6.13 -10.04
N ASN A 80 28.44 -7.09 -9.12
CA ASN A 80 28.88 -8.46 -9.39
C ASN A 80 27.71 -9.44 -9.56
N GLU A 81 26.48 -9.00 -9.32
CA GLU A 81 25.28 -9.81 -9.48
C GLU A 81 24.64 -9.53 -10.85
N SER A 82 24.21 -10.59 -11.55
CA SER A 82 23.48 -10.47 -12.81
C SER A 82 22.01 -10.12 -12.54
N ILE A 83 21.76 -8.92 -12.02
CA ILE A 83 20.42 -8.40 -11.73
C ILE A 83 19.89 -7.63 -12.94
N ASP A 84 18.62 -7.79 -13.26
CA ASP A 84 17.94 -7.01 -14.30
C ASP A 84 17.81 -5.53 -13.87
N ASP A 85 18.09 -4.59 -14.78
CA ASP A 85 18.07 -3.15 -14.51
C ASP A 85 16.77 -2.66 -13.86
N LYS A 86 15.61 -3.25 -14.19
CA LYS A 86 14.34 -2.86 -13.58
C LYS A 86 14.20 -3.35 -12.15
N VAL A 87 14.75 -4.52 -11.85
CA VAL A 87 14.80 -5.04 -10.48
C VAL A 87 15.75 -4.18 -9.64
N LEU A 88 16.86 -3.73 -10.23
CA LEU A 88 17.78 -2.81 -9.58
C LEU A 88 17.13 -1.45 -9.27
N GLU A 89 16.41 -0.86 -10.23
CA GLU A 89 15.63 0.37 -10.02
C GLU A 89 14.57 0.20 -8.91
N GLN A 90 13.91 -0.96 -8.85
CA GLN A 90 12.97 -1.28 -7.78
C GLN A 90 13.65 -1.39 -6.41
N ILE A 91 14.82 -2.05 -6.32
CA ILE A 91 15.59 -2.14 -5.06
C ILE A 91 15.94 -0.73 -4.57
N TYR A 92 16.46 0.13 -5.45
CA TYR A 92 16.81 1.51 -5.11
C TYR A 92 15.61 2.31 -4.62
N GLY A 93 14.49 2.28 -5.35
CA GLY A 93 13.27 2.98 -4.94
C GLY A 93 12.70 2.47 -3.61
N LEU A 94 12.61 1.14 -3.44
CA LEU A 94 12.06 0.52 -2.23
C LEU A 94 12.97 0.74 -1.00
N CYS A 95 14.29 0.79 -1.18
CA CYS A 95 15.21 1.15 -0.11
C CYS A 95 15.03 2.63 0.28
N TYR A 96 15.00 3.56 -0.69
CA TYR A 96 14.83 5.00 -0.46
C TYR A 96 13.54 5.34 0.28
N ASP A 97 12.42 4.79 -0.19
CA ASP A 97 11.10 5.11 0.35
C ASP A 97 10.87 4.58 1.78
N ARG A 98 11.80 3.77 2.34
CA ARG A 98 11.73 3.30 3.73
C ARG A 98 12.01 4.39 4.76
N ASP A 99 12.43 5.58 4.34
CA ASP A 99 12.66 6.70 5.22
C ASP A 99 11.45 6.99 6.11
N THR A 100 11.74 7.20 7.40
CA THR A 100 10.72 7.23 8.44
C THR A 100 9.90 8.50 8.34
N PHE A 101 8.58 8.36 8.14
CA PHE A 101 7.65 9.46 8.25
C PHE A 101 7.06 9.48 9.67
N VAL A 102 7.35 10.53 10.44
CA VAL A 102 6.80 10.69 11.79
C VAL A 102 5.57 11.61 11.75
N PHE A 103 4.41 11.08 12.12
CA PHE A 103 3.22 11.89 12.39
C PHE A 103 3.30 12.50 13.79
N TYR A 104 3.47 13.81 13.86
CA TYR A 104 3.26 14.56 15.11
C TYR A 104 1.82 15.08 15.15
N GLY A 105 1.03 14.60 16.12
CA GLY A 105 -0.36 15.01 16.28
C GLY A 105 -1.05 14.31 17.44
N ASP A 106 -2.25 14.78 17.78
CA ASP A 106 -3.14 14.08 18.69
C ASP A 106 -3.57 12.75 18.04
N PRO A 107 -3.33 11.57 18.66
CA PRO A 107 -3.78 10.28 18.13
C PRO A 107 -5.30 10.21 17.90
N ALA A 108 -6.08 11.06 18.58
CA ALA A 108 -7.52 11.17 18.36
C ALA A 108 -7.88 11.90 17.05
N PHE A 109 -6.91 12.55 16.39
CA PHE A 109 -7.14 13.28 15.15
C PHE A 109 -7.06 12.35 13.94
N ILE A 110 -8.23 12.03 13.39
CA ILE A 110 -8.35 11.23 12.17
C ILE A 110 -8.07 12.11 10.95
N ALA A 111 -6.82 12.11 10.47
CA ALA A 111 -6.46 12.71 9.19
C ALA A 111 -6.87 11.76 8.05
N LYS A 112 -7.84 12.16 7.23
CA LYS A 112 -8.21 11.47 5.98
C LYS A 112 -8.09 12.45 4.82
N LEU A 113 -7.64 11.97 3.66
CA LEU A 113 -7.80 12.76 2.44
C LEU A 113 -9.29 13.02 2.20
N TYR A 114 -9.63 14.17 1.61
CA TYR A 114 -11.03 14.49 1.34
C TYR A 114 -11.67 13.41 0.46
N GLU A 115 -12.64 12.67 1.01
CA GLU A 115 -13.44 11.71 0.27
C GLU A 115 -14.31 12.47 -0.73
N ASN A 116 -13.99 12.37 -2.02
CA ASN A 116 -14.93 12.80 -3.04
C ASN A 116 -16.05 11.74 -3.13
N LYS A 117 -17.11 11.91 -2.34
CA LYS A 117 -18.26 10.99 -2.26
C LYS A 117 -18.90 10.65 -3.62
N ASN A 118 -18.70 11.48 -4.64
CA ASN A 118 -19.19 11.22 -6.00
C ASN A 118 -18.27 10.33 -6.86
N LYS A 119 -17.13 9.87 -6.31
CA LYS A 119 -16.09 9.09 -7.02
C LYS A 119 -15.70 7.77 -6.32
N GLU A 120 -16.48 7.26 -5.38
CA GLU A 120 -16.18 5.95 -4.78
C GLU A 120 -16.30 4.86 -5.86
N LEU A 121 -15.15 4.39 -6.37
CA LEU A 121 -15.09 3.37 -7.42
C LEU A 121 -15.36 1.97 -6.88
N LEU A 122 -15.25 1.78 -5.55
CA LEU A 122 -15.47 0.53 -4.86
C LEU A 122 -15.72 0.75 -3.38
N THR A 123 -16.29 -0.26 -2.74
CA THR A 123 -16.42 -0.38 -1.29
C THR A 123 -15.81 -1.70 -0.84
N THR A 124 -15.51 -1.83 0.46
CA THR A 124 -15.04 -3.10 1.03
C THR A 124 -15.78 -3.45 2.28
N LYS A 125 -15.98 -4.75 2.48
CA LYS A 125 -16.65 -5.29 3.65
C LYS A 125 -15.79 -6.39 4.27
N PHE A 126 -15.75 -6.40 5.58
CA PHE A 126 -15.20 -7.49 6.37
C PHE A 126 -16.34 -8.20 7.06
N LEU A 127 -16.51 -9.49 6.78
CA LEU A 127 -17.58 -10.32 7.33
C LEU A 127 -16.97 -11.44 8.18
N ARG A 128 -17.44 -11.57 9.41
CA ARG A 128 -17.18 -12.74 10.24
C ARG A 128 -18.22 -13.80 9.93
N ILE A 129 -17.80 -14.88 9.26
CA ILE A 129 -18.69 -15.98 8.85
C ILE A 129 -18.88 -16.96 10.01
N SER A 130 -17.83 -17.21 10.78
CA SER A 130 -17.85 -18.04 11.98
C SER A 130 -16.84 -17.52 13.02
N GLU A 131 -16.61 -18.27 14.09
CA GLU A 131 -15.59 -17.88 15.07
C GLU A 131 -14.20 -17.74 14.47
N THR A 132 -13.88 -18.59 13.49
CA THR A 132 -12.54 -18.73 12.91
C THR A 132 -12.49 -18.50 11.40
N THR A 133 -13.64 -18.24 10.74
CA THR A 133 -13.71 -18.02 9.29
C THR A 133 -14.22 -16.62 9.01
N HIS A 134 -13.50 -15.91 8.15
CA HIS A 134 -13.76 -14.53 7.80
C HIS A 134 -13.73 -14.37 6.27
N GLN A 135 -14.44 -13.36 5.79
CA GLN A 135 -14.51 -13.03 4.37
C GLN A 135 -14.24 -11.54 4.19
N PHE A 136 -13.31 -11.22 3.31
CA PHE A 136 -13.08 -9.87 2.83
C PHE A 136 -13.66 -9.73 1.42
N ILE A 137 -14.54 -8.74 1.26
CA ILE A 137 -15.23 -8.48 0.00
C ILE A 137 -14.80 -7.12 -0.53
N ILE A 138 -14.49 -7.07 -1.82
CA ILE A 138 -14.31 -5.84 -2.59
C ILE A 138 -15.46 -5.76 -3.59
N GLU A 139 -16.28 -4.71 -3.49
CA GLU A 139 -17.42 -4.46 -4.39
C GLU A 139 -17.15 -3.19 -5.19
N TYR A 140 -16.92 -3.33 -6.49
CA TYR A 140 -16.74 -2.21 -7.40
C TYR A 140 -18.10 -1.61 -7.78
N LYS A 141 -18.10 -0.31 -8.05
CA LYS A 141 -19.29 0.43 -8.49
C LYS A 141 -19.89 -0.14 -9.77
N ASP A 142 -19.03 -0.50 -10.73
CA ASP A 142 -19.41 -1.06 -12.03
C ASP A 142 -18.24 -1.87 -12.63
N ILE A 143 -18.50 -2.51 -13.78
CA ILE A 143 -17.51 -3.33 -14.50
C ILE A 143 -16.31 -2.48 -14.95
N ASN A 144 -16.52 -1.24 -15.36
CA ASN A 144 -15.42 -0.38 -15.79
C ASN A 144 -14.51 -0.04 -14.62
N ALA A 145 -15.07 0.27 -13.45
CA ALA A 145 -14.30 0.44 -12.23
C ALA A 145 -13.52 -0.83 -11.90
N ALA A 146 -14.15 -2.00 -11.95
CA ALA A 146 -13.52 -3.28 -11.65
C ALA A 146 -12.33 -3.62 -12.57
N GLN A 147 -12.50 -3.41 -13.89
CA GLN A 147 -11.50 -3.80 -14.89
C GLN A 147 -10.36 -2.78 -15.04
N ASN A 148 -10.57 -1.53 -14.62
CA ASN A 148 -9.54 -0.49 -14.68
C ASN A 148 -8.84 -0.24 -13.33
N PHE A 149 -9.24 -0.93 -12.26
CA PHE A 149 -8.60 -0.79 -10.96
C PHE A 149 -7.37 -1.70 -10.86
N SER A 150 -6.22 -1.13 -10.51
CA SER A 150 -4.94 -1.83 -10.45
C SER A 150 -4.17 -1.64 -9.14
N LEU A 151 -4.64 -0.74 -8.26
CA LEU A 151 -3.93 -0.39 -7.03
C LEU A 151 -4.22 -1.41 -5.94
N PRO A 152 -3.26 -1.80 -5.10
CA PRO A 152 -3.51 -2.71 -3.98
C PRO A 152 -4.62 -2.20 -3.05
N ILE A 153 -5.44 -3.13 -2.54
CA ILE A 153 -6.54 -2.82 -1.63
C ILE A 153 -6.27 -3.48 -0.28
N GLY A 154 -6.11 -2.66 0.76
CA GLY A 154 -5.87 -3.12 2.13
C GLY A 154 -7.05 -2.95 3.08
N ASN A 155 -7.02 -3.73 4.17
CA ASN A 155 -7.89 -3.61 5.32
C ASN A 155 -7.09 -3.92 6.61
N LEU A 156 -7.20 -3.04 7.61
CA LEU A 156 -6.65 -3.26 8.94
C LEU A 156 -7.70 -3.92 9.83
N PHE A 157 -7.29 -4.91 10.60
CA PHE A 157 -8.17 -5.59 11.55
C PHE A 157 -8.24 -4.82 12.86
N THR A 158 -9.45 -4.70 13.43
CA THR A 158 -9.63 -4.11 14.76
C THR A 158 -9.08 -4.99 15.87
N ASN A 159 -9.03 -6.30 15.62
CA ASN A 159 -8.52 -7.32 16.53
C ASN A 159 -7.44 -8.11 15.81
N ARG A 160 -6.36 -8.46 16.51
CA ARG A 160 -5.34 -9.32 15.94
C ARG A 160 -5.91 -10.72 15.68
N ILE A 161 -5.41 -11.39 14.64
CA ILE A 161 -5.70 -12.79 14.35
C ILE A 161 -4.42 -13.63 14.47
N HIS A 162 -4.53 -14.86 14.95
CA HIS A 162 -3.45 -15.84 14.90
C HIS A 162 -3.89 -17.09 14.14
N ASP A 163 -2.92 -17.97 13.87
CA ASP A 163 -3.09 -19.22 13.10
C ASP A 163 -3.81 -19.00 11.75
N TYR A 164 -3.51 -17.88 11.09
CA TYR A 164 -4.26 -17.47 9.91
C TYR A 164 -3.81 -18.18 8.63
N LYS A 165 -4.76 -18.42 7.73
CA LYS A 165 -4.48 -18.94 6.38
C LYS A 165 -5.55 -18.52 5.39
N ILE A 166 -5.15 -18.22 4.16
CA ILE A 166 -6.09 -18.00 3.06
C ILE A 166 -6.76 -19.33 2.70
N LEU A 167 -8.06 -19.30 2.47
CA LEU A 167 -8.88 -20.45 2.04
C LEU A 167 -9.29 -20.31 0.57
N HIS A 168 -9.61 -19.10 0.14
CA HIS A 168 -10.04 -18.78 -1.23
C HIS A 168 -9.54 -17.41 -1.66
N GLY A 169 -9.29 -17.22 -2.97
CA GLY A 169 -8.89 -15.95 -3.56
C GLY A 169 -7.38 -15.77 -3.73
N PHE A 170 -6.61 -16.86 -3.77
CA PHE A 170 -5.15 -16.83 -3.97
C PHE A 170 -4.73 -16.16 -5.28
N GLU A 171 -5.57 -16.24 -6.32
CA GLU A 171 -5.36 -15.61 -7.62
C GLU A 171 -5.22 -14.08 -7.55
N TYR A 172 -5.73 -13.46 -6.48
CA TYR A 172 -5.66 -12.01 -6.26
C TYR A 172 -4.45 -11.59 -5.42
N GLU A 173 -3.54 -12.53 -5.14
CA GLU A 173 -2.31 -12.35 -4.36
C GLU A 173 -2.56 -11.65 -3.00
N PRO A 174 -3.35 -12.30 -2.11
CA PRO A 174 -3.59 -11.79 -0.78
C PRO A 174 -2.34 -11.93 0.12
N ILE A 175 -1.95 -10.84 0.78
CA ILE A 175 -1.01 -10.82 1.90
C ILE A 175 -1.83 -10.72 3.19
N LEU A 176 -1.85 -11.79 3.97
CA LEU A 176 -2.51 -11.85 5.27
C LEU A 176 -1.48 -11.86 6.39
N THR A 177 -1.69 -11.01 7.40
CA THR A 177 -0.91 -10.96 8.63
C THR A 177 -1.83 -11.04 9.85
N ASP A 178 -1.28 -10.89 11.05
CA ASP A 178 -2.05 -10.87 12.27
C ASP A 178 -2.92 -9.62 12.41
N ASN A 179 -2.62 -8.52 11.72
CA ASN A 179 -3.32 -7.25 11.87
C ASN A 179 -3.81 -6.62 10.56
N PHE A 180 -3.52 -7.19 9.40
CA PHE A 180 -4.03 -6.68 8.13
C PHE A 180 -4.18 -7.74 7.04
N LEU A 181 -4.94 -7.37 6.00
CA LEU A 181 -5.02 -8.05 4.72
C LEU A 181 -4.78 -7.03 3.60
N ILE A 182 -3.91 -7.35 2.63
CA ILE A 182 -3.69 -6.58 1.41
C ILE A 182 -3.94 -7.48 0.20
N ILE A 183 -4.68 -6.99 -0.78
CA ILE A 183 -4.91 -7.66 -2.07
C ILE A 183 -4.09 -6.94 -3.13
N LEU A 184 -3.05 -7.60 -3.65
CA LEU A 184 -2.11 -7.00 -4.61
C LEU A 184 -2.66 -6.93 -6.03
N LYS A 185 -3.52 -7.90 -6.42
CA LYS A 185 -4.16 -7.94 -7.74
C LYS A 185 -5.68 -7.78 -7.63
N PRO A 186 -6.19 -6.59 -7.31
CA PRO A 186 -7.62 -6.36 -7.13
C PRO A 186 -8.29 -6.04 -8.47
N THR A 187 -8.23 -6.99 -9.40
CA THR A 187 -8.98 -6.96 -10.65
C THR A 187 -9.68 -8.32 -10.79
N PRO A 188 -11.02 -8.39 -10.86
CA PRO A 188 -11.71 -9.67 -10.99
C PRO A 188 -11.27 -10.43 -12.25
N LEU A 189 -11.02 -11.73 -12.11
CA LEU A 189 -10.65 -12.60 -13.25
C LEU A 189 -11.79 -12.69 -14.28
N ASP A 190 -13.02 -12.76 -13.80
CA ASP A 190 -14.20 -12.64 -14.64
C ASP A 190 -14.43 -11.18 -15.01
N LYS A 191 -14.35 -10.89 -16.31
CA LYS A 191 -14.51 -9.54 -16.88
C LYS A 191 -15.91 -8.95 -16.65
N GLN A 192 -16.90 -9.77 -16.30
CA GLN A 192 -18.26 -9.33 -15.99
C GLN A 192 -18.50 -9.18 -14.48
N SER A 193 -17.55 -9.61 -13.64
CA SER A 193 -17.69 -9.50 -12.19
C SER A 193 -17.31 -8.10 -11.71
N THR A 194 -18.06 -7.62 -10.72
CA THR A 194 -17.77 -6.41 -9.95
C THR A 194 -17.42 -6.75 -8.50
N ILE A 195 -17.16 -8.03 -8.19
CA ILE A 195 -16.93 -8.48 -6.82
C ILE A 195 -15.70 -9.39 -6.76
N ILE A 196 -14.84 -9.15 -5.77
CA ILE A 196 -13.78 -10.06 -5.34
C ILE A 196 -14.09 -10.52 -3.92
N LYS A 197 -13.89 -11.81 -3.64
CA LYS A 197 -14.06 -12.41 -2.32
C LYS A 197 -12.81 -13.19 -1.92
N ILE A 198 -12.30 -12.86 -0.75
CA ILE A 198 -11.15 -13.52 -0.13
C ILE A 198 -11.64 -14.15 1.16
N ASP A 199 -11.65 -15.48 1.20
CA ASP A 199 -12.01 -16.21 2.40
C ASP A 199 -10.75 -16.63 3.11
N PHE A 200 -10.71 -16.47 4.43
CA PHE A 200 -9.57 -16.86 5.22
C PHE A 200 -9.99 -17.38 6.59
N TYR A 201 -9.14 -18.25 7.13
CA TYR A 201 -9.22 -18.73 8.50
C TYR A 201 -8.32 -17.86 9.38
N GLY A 202 -8.73 -17.62 10.62
CA GLY A 202 -7.93 -16.96 11.65
C GLY A 202 -8.67 -16.88 12.97
N VAL A 203 -7.97 -17.13 14.07
CA VAL A 203 -8.52 -17.05 15.43
C VAL A 203 -8.30 -15.64 15.96
N LEU A 204 -9.38 -14.94 16.32
CA LEU A 204 -9.30 -13.58 16.87
C LEU A 204 -8.72 -13.62 18.28
N LEU A 205 -7.73 -12.78 18.52
CA LEU A 205 -7.24 -12.46 19.85
C LEU A 205 -8.20 -11.43 20.47
N ASN A 206 -8.72 -11.78 21.65
CA ASN A 206 -9.57 -10.90 22.46
C ASN A 206 -8.74 -9.85 23.19
#